data_AF-A0A534JHW4-F1
#
_entry.id   AF-A0A534JHW4-F1
#
_cell.length_a   1.000
_cell.length_b   1.000
_cell.length_c   1.000
_cell.angle_alpha   90.00
_cell.angle_beta   90.00
_cell.angle_gamma   90.00
#
_symmetry.space_group_name_H-M   'P 1'
#
loop_
_entity.id
_entity.type
_entity.pdbx_description
1 polymer ?
#
loop_
_entity_poly.entity_id
_entity_poly.type
_entity_poly.pdbx_seq_one_letter_code
_entity_poly.pdbx_strand_id
1 'polypeptide(L)' 'MARESKQTETLKLRIDPELLESVKEKAKSLNVDVSTFVRWCILTGVFLGDLNAFVRSKMGKSE' A
#
# COMPACT_ATOMS: atom_id res chain seq x y z
N MET A 1 -13.13 -6.53 -29.88
CA MET A 1 -12.02 -6.28 -28.93
C MET A 1 -12.58 -6.48 -27.53
N ALA A 2 -12.30 -7.63 -26.91
CA ALA A 2 -12.74 -7.93 -25.56
C ALA A 2 -12.03 -6.95 -24.61
N ARG A 3 -12.80 -6.16 -23.86
CA ARG A 3 -12.25 -5.44 -22.70
C ARG A 3 -11.74 -6.52 -21.76
N GLU A 4 -10.42 -6.62 -21.56
CA GLU A 4 -9.85 -7.40 -20.48
C GLU A 4 -10.49 -6.90 -19.18
N SER A 5 -11.46 -7.68 -18.68
CA SER A 5 -12.03 -7.45 -17.37
C SER A 5 -10.89 -7.62 -16.38
N LYS A 6 -10.35 -6.50 -15.87
CA LYS A 6 -9.33 -6.52 -14.81
C LYS A 6 -9.87 -7.40 -13.68
N GLN A 7 -9.34 -8.62 -13.58
CA GLN A 7 -9.73 -9.57 -12.56
C GLN A 7 -9.31 -8.98 -11.21
N THR A 8 -10.28 -8.53 -10.43
CA THR A 8 -10.04 -8.07 -9.06
C THR A 8 -10.20 -9.27 -8.12
N GLU A 9 -9.11 -9.67 -7.49
CA GLU A 9 -9.15 -10.65 -6.40
C GLU A 9 -9.38 -9.95 -5.05
N THR A 10 -10.03 -10.65 -4.11
CA THR A 10 -10.29 -10.15 -2.76
C THR A 10 -9.22 -10.62 -1.80
N LEU A 11 -8.49 -9.68 -1.20
CA LEU A 11 -7.49 -9.94 -0.16
C LEU A 11 -8.12 -9.84 1.23
N LYS A 12 -8.13 -10.95 1.98
CA LYS A 12 -8.58 -10.96 3.39
C LYS A 12 -7.37 -10.79 4.31
N LEU A 13 -7.43 -9.81 5.21
CA LEU A 13 -6.34 -9.44 6.11
C LEU A 13 -6.83 -9.46 7.55
N ARG A 14 -5.96 -9.85 8.48
CA ARG A 14 -6.16 -9.62 9.92
C ARG A 14 -5.35 -8.39 10.29
N ILE A 15 -6.01 -7.38 10.86
CA ILE A 15 -5.38 -6.14 11.33
C ILE A 15 -5.95 -5.77 12.69
N ASP A 16 -5.15 -5.06 13.48
CA ASP A 16 -5.56 -4.59 14.79
C ASP A 16 -6.75 -3.62 14.69
N PRO A 17 -7.70 -3.64 15.64
CA PRO A 17 -8.89 -2.79 15.58
C PRO A 17 -8.56 -1.30 15.53
N GLU A 18 -7.56 -0.85 16.29
CA GLU A 18 -7.12 0.56 16.34
C GLU A 18 -6.55 1.02 14.99
N LEU A 19 -5.80 0.15 14.33
CA LEU A 19 -5.27 0.40 12.99
C LEU A 19 -6.41 0.46 11.96
N LEU A 20 -7.40 -0.42 12.06
CA LEU A 20 -8.57 -0.40 11.18
C LEU A 20 -9.35 0.91 11.31
N GLU A 21 -9.56 1.42 12.52
CA GLU A 21 -10.24 2.71 12.73
C GLU A 21 -9.43 3.85 12.11
N SER A 22 -8.12 3.89 12.35
CA SER A 22 -7.23 4.90 11.75
C SER A 22 -7.28 4.88 10.22
N VAL A 23 -7.31 3.68 9.62
CA VAL A 23 -7.45 3.48 8.17
C VAL A 23 -8.78 4.03 7.66
N LYS A 24 -9.89 3.75 8.34
CA LYS A 24 -11.22 4.26 7.96
C LYS A 24 -11.32 5.77 8.08
N GLU A 25 -10.83 6.35 9.17
CA GLU A 25 -10.81 7.79 9.38
C GLU A 25 -10.00 8.49 8.30
N LYS A 26 -8.83 7.96 7.96
CA LYS A 26 -7.99 8.54 6.92
C LYS A 26 -8.62 8.43 5.54
N ALA A 27 -9.17 7.28 5.19
CA ALA A 27 -9.92 7.09 3.93
C ALA A 27 -11.07 8.11 3.81
N LYS A 28 -11.85 8.29 4.89
CA LYS A 28 -12.91 9.30 4.97
C LYS A 28 -12.37 10.72 4.79
N SER A 29 -11.28 11.08 5.46
CA SER A 29 -10.67 12.42 5.36
C SER A 29 -10.18 12.76 3.95
N LEU A 30 -9.83 11.73 3.16
CA LEU A 30 -9.36 11.85 1.78
C LEU A 30 -10.50 11.65 0.75
N ASN A 31 -11.74 11.45 1.20
CA ASN A 31 -12.90 11.17 0.37
C ASN A 31 -12.70 9.99 -0.60
N VAL A 32 -12.08 8.91 -0.12
CA VAL A 32 -11.88 7.66 -0.86
C VAL A 32 -12.43 6.48 -0.07
N ASP A 33 -12.73 5.37 -0.74
CA ASP A 33 -13.10 4.14 -0.04
C ASP A 33 -11.88 3.50 0.63
N VAL A 34 -12.15 2.69 1.66
CA VAL A 34 -11.13 2.01 2.46
C VAL A 34 -10.23 1.12 1.59
N SER A 35 -10.78 0.45 0.57
CA SER A 35 -9.99 -0.45 -0.28
C SER A 35 -9.00 0.32 -1.14
N THR A 36 -9.41 1.47 -1.69
CA THR A 36 -8.52 2.38 -2.43
C THR A 36 -7.40 2.89 -1.54
N PHE A 37 -7.72 3.34 -0.33
CA PHE A 37 -6.70 3.81 0.60
C PHE A 37 -5.71 2.70 1.01
N VAL A 38 -6.20 1.51 1.33
CA VAL A 38 -5.36 0.34 1.65
C VAL A 38 -4.44 -0.03 0.47
N ARG A 39 -4.94 0.00 -0.77
CA ARG A 39 -4.10 -0.22 -1.97
C ARG A 39 -2.98 0.79 -2.06
N TRP A 40 -3.25 2.08 -1.80
CA TRP A 40 -2.21 3.11 -1.79
C TRP A 40 -1.17 2.86 -0.71
N CYS A 41 -1.58 2.48 0.50
CA CYS A 41 -0.65 2.14 1.58
C CYS A 41 0.24 0.94 1.20
N ILE A 42 -0.32 -0.12 0.60
CA ILE A 42 0.44 -1.28 0.14
C ILE A 42 1.46 -0.87 -0.94
N LEU A 43 1.02 -0.16 -1.97
CA LEU A 43 1.90 0.30 -3.06
C LEU A 43 3.02 1.20 -2.55
N THR A 44 2.69 2.13 -1.65
CA THR A 44 3.66 3.03 -1.03
C THR A 44 4.69 2.24 -0.21
N GLY A 45 4.22 1.28 0.60
CA GLY A 45 5.11 0.43 1.41
C GLY A 45 6.06 -0.40 0.56
N VAL A 46 5.59 -1.00 -0.53
CA VAL A 46 6.43 -1.74 -1.49
C VAL A 46 7.48 -0.83 -2.11
N PHE A 47 7.06 0.32 -2.65
CA PHE A 47 7.97 1.27 -3.30
C PHE A 47 9.04 1.82 -2.34
N LEU A 48 8.66 2.14 -1.10
CA LEU A 48 9.61 2.62 -0.09
C LEU A 48 10.53 1.50 0.42
N GLY A 49 10.08 0.25 0.43
CA GLY A 49 10.93 -0.91 0.68
C GLY A 49 12.06 -1.02 -0.36
N ASP A 50 11.71 -0.88 -1.63
CA ASP A 50 12.67 -0.88 -2.74
C ASP A 50 13.63 0.31 -2.67
N LEU A 51 13.12 1.50 -2.31
CA LEU A 51 13.96 2.68 -2.10
C LEU A 51 14.95 2.49 -0.96
N ASN A 52 14.50 1.93 0.17
CA ASN A 52 15.37 1.64 1.31
C ASN A 52 16.45 0.60 0.95
N ALA A 53 16.09 -0.44 0.20
CA ALA A 53 17.06 -1.42 -0.30
C ALA A 53 18.06 -0.79 -1.27
N PHE A 54 17.60 0.08 -2.17
CA PHE A 54 18.44 0.82 -3.10
C PHE A 54 19.43 1.74 -2.38
N VAL A 55 18.95 2.56 -1.43
CA VAL A 55 19.81 3.45 -0.63
C VAL A 55 20.85 2.66 0.15
N ARG A 56 20.48 1.54 0.79
CA ARG A 56 21.44 0.64 1.46
C ARG A 56 22.50 0.09 0.50
N SER A 57 22.10 -0.28 -0.72
CA SER A 57 23.04 -0.81 -1.73
C SER A 57 24.03 0.23 -2.27
N LYS A 58 23.67 1.51 -2.26
CA LYS A 58 24.49 2.63 -2.76
C LYS A 58 25.32 3.28 -1.66
N MET A 59 24.80 3.39 -0.45
CA MET A 59 25.53 3.96 0.70
C MET A 59 26.43 2.94 1.40
N GLY A 60 26.18 1.63 1.25
CA GLY A 60 27.10 0.56 1.69
C GLY A 60 28.34 0.36 0.80
N LYS A 61 28.62 1.26 -0.15
CA LYS A 61 29.80 1.22 -1.03
C LYS A 61 30.76 2.40 -0.81
N SER A 62 30.72 3.02 0.37
CA SER A 62 31.75 3.96 0.81
C SER A 62 32.64 3.29 1.86
N GLU A 63 33.43 2.31 1.41
CA GLU A 63 34.63 1.82 2.09
C GLU A 63 35.78 1.80 1.07
#